data_AF-A0A833AT22-F1
#
_entry.id   AF-A0A833AT22-F1
#
_cell.length_a   1.000
_cell.length_b   1.000
_cell.length_c   1.000
_cell.angle_alpha   90.00
_cell.angle_beta   90.00
_cell.angle_gamma   90.00
#
_symmetry.space_group_name_H-M   'P 1'
#
loop_
_entity.id
_entity.type
_entity.pdbx_description
1 polymer ?
#
loop_
_entity_poly.entity_id
_entity_poly.type
_entity_poly.pdbx_seq_one_letter_code
_entity_poly.pdbx_strand_id
1 'polypeptide(L)'
;MFASTVHLIKPDGYLPQIGDNDSGQFFQLTQHSSRDATLLLAHGALFFNNQQWFDGIKSDDALHLELALFYGSANAKKFLRSRDAKKSELPSRIFSDSGWAVLRAANSYCFLIAGKNGQDGVGGHSHNDKLSIVLSWNGQDMIRDAGTYVYTAFPEQRNRFRSTAFHNTVTVDGQEQNQIVYGELFKLADQAQAKIVRHRCGKNLDVVVAAHSGYTRLKEPVLHRR
;
A
#
# COMPACT_ATOMS: atom_id res chain seq x y z
N MET A 1 -7.95 1.84 10.37
CA MET A 1 -7.73 0.72 9.42
C MET A 1 -8.74 0.77 8.27
N PHE A 2 -10.04 0.49 8.44
CA PHE A 2 -11.00 0.52 7.32
C PHE A 2 -11.06 1.87 6.58
N ALA A 3 -11.24 2.97 7.33
CA ALA A 3 -11.27 4.31 6.74
C ALA A 3 -10.00 4.63 5.94
N SER A 4 -8.81 4.27 6.43
CA SER A 4 -7.57 4.46 5.67
C SER A 4 -7.54 3.60 4.41
N THR A 5 -7.94 2.33 4.49
CA THR A 5 -7.97 1.39 3.35
C THR A 5 -8.84 1.91 2.19
N VAL A 6 -9.99 2.53 2.47
CA VAL A 6 -10.85 3.16 1.43
C VAL A 6 -10.06 4.14 0.57
N HIS A 7 -9.22 4.96 1.21
CA HIS A 7 -8.39 5.97 0.54
C HIS A 7 -7.14 5.41 -0.12
N LEU A 8 -6.74 4.17 0.17
CA LEU A 8 -5.59 3.50 -0.43
C LEU A 8 -5.96 2.72 -1.71
N ILE A 9 -7.22 2.32 -1.87
CA ILE A 9 -7.66 1.56 -3.05
C ILE A 9 -7.49 2.36 -4.34
N LYS A 10 -6.81 1.77 -5.33
CA LYS A 10 -6.68 2.31 -6.68
C LYS A 10 -8.02 2.27 -7.45
N PRO A 11 -8.12 2.93 -8.62
CA PRO A 11 -9.34 2.89 -9.43
C PRO A 11 -9.79 1.49 -9.90
N ASP A 12 -8.88 0.51 -9.98
CA ASP A 12 -9.19 -0.87 -10.36
C ASP A 12 -9.83 -1.71 -9.23
N GLY A 13 -9.92 -1.16 -8.02
CA GLY A 13 -10.49 -1.81 -6.85
C GLY A 13 -9.47 -2.48 -5.93
N TYR A 14 -8.20 -2.59 -6.34
CA TYR A 14 -7.15 -3.22 -5.55
C TYR A 14 -6.32 -2.20 -4.77
N LEU A 15 -5.70 -2.65 -3.68
CA LEU A 15 -4.63 -1.92 -3.03
C LEU A 15 -3.39 -1.85 -3.94
N PRO A 16 -2.57 -0.78 -3.85
CA PRO A 16 -1.23 -0.81 -4.43
C PRO A 16 -0.42 -1.95 -3.79
N GLN A 17 0.42 -2.62 -4.59
CA GLN A 17 1.44 -3.51 -4.03
C GLN A 17 2.52 -2.63 -3.38
N ILE A 18 2.84 -2.89 -2.12
CA ILE A 18 3.88 -2.18 -1.36
C ILE A 18 4.58 -3.20 -0.48
N GLY A 19 5.90 -3.29 -0.58
CA GLY A 19 6.71 -4.20 0.23
C GLY A 19 6.13 -5.61 0.27
N ASP A 20 6.12 -6.17 1.49
CA ASP A 20 5.49 -7.47 1.72
C ASP A 20 3.95 -7.37 1.81
N ASN A 21 3.24 -8.11 0.96
CA ASN A 21 1.77 -8.21 1.02
C ASN A 21 1.26 -9.59 0.60
N ASP A 22 0.79 -10.34 1.58
CA ASP A 22 0.14 -11.65 1.45
C ASP A 22 -1.33 -11.63 1.91
N SER A 23 -1.93 -10.44 2.06
CA SER A 23 -3.26 -10.17 2.66
C SER A 23 -3.41 -10.47 4.16
N GLY A 24 -2.44 -11.13 4.80
CA GLY A 24 -2.48 -11.45 6.23
C GLY A 24 -3.68 -12.26 6.69
N GLN A 25 -4.37 -12.96 5.78
CA GLN A 25 -5.55 -13.77 6.12
C GLN A 25 -5.13 -15.15 6.62
N PHE A 26 -5.54 -15.48 7.86
CA PHE A 26 -5.25 -16.78 8.46
C PHE A 26 -6.10 -17.90 7.85
N PHE A 27 -7.41 -17.66 7.64
CA PHE A 27 -8.30 -18.57 6.94
C PHE A 27 -8.81 -17.90 5.66
N GLN A 28 -8.50 -18.50 4.51
CA GLN A 28 -9.02 -18.09 3.21
C GLN A 28 -10.21 -18.98 2.85
N LEU A 29 -11.43 -18.46 3.04
CA LEU A 29 -12.66 -19.17 2.67
C LEU A 29 -12.91 -19.15 1.16
N THR A 30 -12.38 -18.14 0.48
CA THR A 30 -12.50 -17.93 -0.96
C THR A 30 -11.14 -17.51 -1.53
N GLN A 31 -10.96 -17.68 -2.83
CA GLN A 31 -9.73 -17.25 -3.51
C GLN A 31 -9.88 -15.82 -4.01
N HIS A 32 -8.94 -14.96 -3.64
CA HIS A 32 -8.85 -13.59 -4.12
C HIS A 32 -7.39 -13.13 -4.15
N SER A 33 -7.14 -12.02 -4.84
CA SER A 33 -5.82 -11.41 -4.87
C SER A 33 -5.41 -10.94 -3.47
N SER A 34 -4.11 -11.03 -3.13
CA SER A 34 -3.61 -10.46 -1.87
C SER A 34 -3.78 -8.94 -1.78
N ARG A 35 -4.01 -8.27 -2.91
CA ARG A 35 -4.30 -6.83 -2.98
C ARG A 35 -5.79 -6.51 -2.86
N ASP A 36 -6.65 -7.52 -2.79
CA ASP A 36 -8.09 -7.33 -2.72
C ASP A 36 -8.52 -6.94 -1.31
N ALA A 37 -8.97 -5.71 -1.15
CA ALA A 37 -9.47 -5.18 0.12
C ALA A 37 -11.01 -5.22 0.22
N THR A 38 -11.69 -5.78 -0.78
CA THR A 38 -13.16 -5.82 -0.86
C THR A 38 -13.77 -6.46 0.37
N LEU A 39 -13.28 -7.65 0.74
CA LEU A 39 -13.73 -8.39 1.93
C LEU A 39 -13.52 -7.56 3.20
N LEU A 40 -12.30 -7.06 3.41
CA LEU A 40 -11.97 -6.26 4.59
C LEU A 40 -12.91 -5.06 4.75
N LEU A 41 -13.19 -4.35 3.66
CA LEU A 41 -14.05 -3.18 3.69
C LEU A 41 -15.53 -3.53 3.84
N ALA A 42 -15.99 -4.63 3.26
CA ALA A 42 -17.35 -5.10 3.45
C ALA A 42 -17.61 -5.50 4.92
N HIS A 43 -16.68 -6.24 5.52
CA HIS A 43 -16.73 -6.58 6.95
C HIS A 43 -16.75 -5.33 7.82
N GLY A 44 -15.85 -4.36 7.55
CA GLY A 44 -15.81 -3.10 8.27
C GLY A 44 -17.10 -2.29 8.11
N ALA A 45 -17.58 -2.14 6.88
CA ALA A 45 -18.79 -1.40 6.56
C ALA A 45 -20.03 -1.99 7.25
N LEU A 46 -20.18 -3.31 7.22
CA LEU A 46 -21.30 -3.99 7.87
C LEU A 46 -21.19 -3.91 9.40
N PHE A 47 -20.02 -4.23 9.96
CA PHE A 47 -19.82 -4.27 11.42
C PHE A 47 -20.01 -2.89 12.07
N PHE A 48 -19.50 -1.83 11.43
CA PHE A 48 -19.63 -0.46 11.93
C PHE A 48 -20.85 0.29 11.39
N ASN A 49 -21.71 -0.38 10.61
CA ASN A 49 -22.86 0.22 9.93
C ASN A 49 -22.48 1.49 9.13
N ASN A 50 -21.36 1.42 8.41
CA ASN A 50 -20.83 2.49 7.57
C ASN A 50 -20.72 2.05 6.11
N GLN A 51 -21.84 2.17 5.39
CA GLN A 51 -21.98 1.77 3.99
C GLN A 51 -20.95 2.42 3.06
N GLN A 52 -20.56 3.67 3.34
CA GLN A 52 -19.66 4.47 2.49
C GLN A 52 -18.29 3.84 2.27
N TRP A 53 -17.85 2.95 3.16
CA TRP A 53 -16.59 2.23 2.98
C TRP A 53 -16.65 1.15 1.89
N PHE A 54 -17.86 0.74 1.50
CA PHE A 54 -18.09 -0.32 0.53
C PHE A 54 -18.75 0.15 -0.78
N ASP A 55 -19.13 1.42 -0.87
CA ASP A 55 -19.78 1.98 -2.07
C ASP A 55 -18.88 1.88 -3.31
N GLY A 56 -19.48 1.45 -4.42
CA GLY A 56 -18.84 1.22 -5.71
C GLY A 56 -17.74 0.17 -5.77
N ILE A 57 -17.52 -0.59 -4.70
CA ILE A 57 -16.65 -1.76 -4.72
C ILE A 57 -17.40 -2.92 -5.39
N LYS A 58 -16.72 -3.77 -6.15
CA LYS A 58 -17.38 -4.94 -6.77
C LYS A 58 -17.90 -5.89 -5.68
N SER A 59 -19.03 -6.52 -5.94
CA SER A 59 -19.54 -7.63 -5.11
C SER A 59 -19.64 -8.87 -5.99
N ASP A 60 -19.19 -10.00 -5.48
CA ASP A 60 -19.25 -11.30 -6.13
C ASP A 60 -19.82 -12.36 -5.18
N ASP A 61 -20.02 -13.57 -5.68
CA ASP A 61 -20.60 -14.66 -4.89
C ASP A 61 -19.73 -15.06 -3.68
N ALA A 62 -18.41 -14.89 -3.80
CA ALA A 62 -17.46 -15.15 -2.72
C ALA A 62 -17.71 -14.21 -1.52
N LEU A 63 -17.80 -12.91 -1.78
CA LEU A 63 -18.16 -11.92 -0.77
C LEU A 63 -19.54 -12.20 -0.16
N HIS A 64 -20.52 -12.53 -0.99
CA HIS A 64 -21.88 -12.81 -0.53
C HIS A 64 -21.92 -14.00 0.44
N LEU A 65 -21.20 -15.07 0.11
CA LEU A 65 -21.08 -16.26 0.94
C LEU A 65 -20.42 -15.92 2.28
N GLU A 66 -19.28 -15.21 2.25
CA GLU A 66 -18.53 -14.89 3.46
C GLU A 66 -19.33 -14.01 4.42
N LEU A 67 -19.96 -12.94 3.92
CA LEU A 67 -20.84 -12.10 4.73
C LEU A 67 -22.04 -12.89 5.30
N ALA A 68 -22.60 -13.82 4.52
CA ALA A 68 -23.70 -14.65 4.99
C ALA A 68 -23.29 -15.63 6.10
N LEU A 69 -22.07 -16.17 6.03
CA LEU A 69 -21.51 -17.07 7.07
C LEU A 69 -21.30 -16.34 8.39
N PHE A 70 -20.77 -15.11 8.36
CA PHE A 70 -20.43 -14.36 9.57
C PHE A 70 -21.60 -13.56 10.16
N TYR A 71 -22.53 -13.08 9.34
CA TYR A 71 -23.58 -12.15 9.78
C TYR A 71 -25.01 -12.61 9.49
N GLY A 72 -25.16 -13.77 8.83
CA GLY A 72 -26.44 -14.32 8.41
C GLY A 72 -26.88 -13.82 7.04
N SER A 73 -27.48 -14.72 6.26
CA SER A 73 -27.86 -14.47 4.85
C SER A 73 -28.83 -13.31 4.67
N ALA A 74 -29.76 -13.09 5.61
CA ALA A 74 -30.70 -11.97 5.56
C ALA A 74 -29.99 -10.62 5.72
N ASN A 75 -29.08 -10.50 6.69
CA ASN A 75 -28.32 -9.28 6.93
C ASN A 75 -27.36 -8.96 5.78
N ALA A 76 -26.63 -9.98 5.30
CA ALA A 76 -25.74 -9.83 4.15
C ALA A 76 -26.50 -9.32 2.91
N LYS A 77 -27.64 -9.93 2.58
CA LYS A 77 -28.49 -9.49 1.47
C LYS A 77 -29.00 -8.06 1.64
N LYS A 78 -29.43 -7.69 2.84
CA LYS A 78 -29.91 -6.32 3.13
C LYS A 78 -28.79 -5.30 2.91
N PHE A 79 -27.61 -5.55 3.45
CA PHE A 79 -26.45 -4.67 3.33
C PHE A 79 -25.98 -4.50 1.88
N LEU A 80 -25.85 -5.60 1.15
CA LEU A 80 -25.40 -5.56 -0.25
C LEU A 80 -26.39 -4.83 -1.16
N ARG A 81 -27.69 -4.81 -0.81
CA ARG A 81 -28.73 -4.05 -1.54
C ARG A 81 -28.76 -2.57 -1.21
N SER A 82 -28.29 -2.15 -0.04
CA SER A 82 -28.33 -0.75 0.38
C SER A 82 -27.11 0.06 -0.05
N ARG A 83 -26.12 -0.57 -0.69
CA ARG A 83 -24.88 0.09 -1.13
C ARG A 83 -25.09 0.90 -2.40
N ASP A 84 -24.34 1.98 -2.54
CA ASP A 84 -24.27 2.68 -3.81
C ASP A 84 -23.40 1.90 -4.79
N ALA A 85 -23.88 1.76 -6.03
CA ALA A 85 -23.14 1.08 -7.09
C ALA A 85 -21.96 1.93 -7.62
N LYS A 86 -21.97 3.25 -7.35
CA LYS A 86 -20.93 4.18 -7.78
C LYS A 86 -20.08 4.60 -6.59
N LYS A 87 -18.75 4.51 -6.74
CA LYS A 87 -17.82 5.00 -5.72
C LYS A 87 -17.72 6.51 -5.84
N SER A 88 -17.83 7.22 -4.71
CA SER A 88 -17.55 8.64 -4.64
C SER A 88 -16.12 8.93 -5.05
N GLU A 89 -15.89 10.03 -5.78
CA GLU A 89 -14.53 10.48 -6.07
C GLU A 89 -13.81 10.78 -4.76
N LEU A 90 -12.64 10.16 -4.58
CA LEU A 90 -11.82 10.34 -3.39
C LEU A 90 -10.74 11.39 -3.68
N PRO A 91 -10.52 12.36 -2.77
CA PRO A 91 -9.44 13.31 -2.92
C PRO A 91 -8.09 12.65 -2.64
N SER A 92 -7.03 13.33 -3.05
CA SER A 92 -5.67 13.06 -2.58
C SER A 92 -5.61 13.12 -1.05
N ARG A 93 -4.81 12.23 -0.45
CA ARG A 93 -4.71 12.10 1.00
C ARG A 93 -3.27 11.83 1.44
N ILE A 94 -2.84 12.56 2.46
CA ILE A 94 -1.56 12.36 3.14
C ILE A 94 -1.81 11.64 4.45
N PHE A 95 -1.04 10.61 4.70
CA PHE A 95 -1.00 9.87 5.94
C PHE A 95 0.33 10.18 6.61
N SER A 96 0.35 11.24 7.42
CA SER A 96 1.56 11.74 8.09
C SER A 96 2.24 10.65 8.93
N ASP A 97 1.45 9.89 9.66
CA ASP A 97 1.95 8.95 10.67
C ASP A 97 2.61 7.72 10.03
N SER A 98 2.08 7.27 8.89
CA SER A 98 2.66 6.18 8.10
C SER A 98 3.67 6.69 7.06
N GLY A 99 3.78 8.01 6.86
CA GLY A 99 4.55 8.61 5.79
C GLY A 99 4.10 8.18 4.39
N TRP A 100 2.80 8.01 4.16
CA TRP A 100 2.26 7.66 2.84
C TRP A 100 1.54 8.84 2.21
N ALA A 101 1.59 8.92 0.89
CA ALA A 101 0.82 9.90 0.13
C ALA A 101 0.08 9.21 -1.01
N VAL A 102 -1.20 9.53 -1.13
CA VAL A 102 -2.06 9.16 -2.25
C VAL A 102 -2.40 10.43 -3.00
N LEU A 103 -1.98 10.53 -4.26
CA LEU A 103 -2.39 11.58 -5.18
C LEU A 103 -3.41 11.03 -6.17
N ARG A 104 -4.48 11.78 -6.42
CA ARG A 104 -5.59 11.39 -7.31
C ARG A 104 -5.97 12.54 -8.22
N ALA A 105 -6.25 12.21 -9.47
CA ALA A 105 -7.04 13.03 -10.38
C ALA A 105 -8.07 12.12 -11.06
N ALA A 106 -8.92 12.69 -11.92
CA ALA A 106 -10.04 11.98 -12.55
C ALA A 106 -9.67 10.58 -13.09
N ASN A 107 -8.52 10.48 -13.76
CA ASN A 107 -8.06 9.25 -14.42
C ASN A 107 -6.73 8.72 -13.90
N SER A 108 -6.20 9.27 -12.81
CA SER A 108 -4.86 8.93 -12.33
C SER A 108 -4.80 8.74 -10.83
N TYR A 109 -3.92 7.84 -10.42
CA TYR A 109 -3.63 7.57 -9.02
C TYR A 109 -2.14 7.33 -8.87
N CYS A 110 -1.52 8.00 -7.91
CA CYS A 110 -0.12 7.80 -7.54
C CYS A 110 -0.02 7.56 -6.04
N PHE A 111 0.68 6.50 -5.66
CA PHE A 111 1.05 6.22 -4.27
C PHE A 111 2.53 6.48 -4.07
N LEU A 112 2.91 7.17 -3.01
CA LEU A 112 4.30 7.45 -2.64
C LEU A 112 4.59 6.99 -1.21
N ILE A 113 5.74 6.34 -1.04
CA ILE A 113 6.22 5.82 0.25
C ILE A 113 7.31 6.74 0.80
N ALA A 114 7.10 7.30 1.98
CA ALA A 114 8.07 8.13 2.69
C ALA A 114 7.99 7.95 4.22
N GLY A 115 7.59 6.75 4.66
CA GLY A 115 7.46 6.38 6.06
C GLY A 115 8.67 5.66 6.62
N LYS A 116 8.72 5.55 7.96
CA LYS A 116 9.68 4.71 8.68
C LYS A 116 9.52 3.23 8.34
N ASN A 117 10.57 2.44 8.52
CA ASN A 117 10.44 0.98 8.55
C ASN A 117 9.54 0.56 9.72
N GLY A 118 8.74 -0.49 9.49
CA GLY A 118 7.76 -0.98 10.47
C GLY A 118 8.40 -1.65 11.68
N GLN A 119 7.56 -2.10 12.62
CA GLN A 119 8.00 -2.82 13.84
C GLN A 119 9.04 -2.02 14.64
N ASP A 120 8.77 -0.71 14.85
CA ASP A 120 9.65 0.23 15.54
C ASP A 120 11.12 0.17 15.10
N GLY A 121 11.32 0.05 13.78
CA GLY A 121 12.62 0.08 13.15
C GLY A 121 13.27 -1.28 12.92
N VAL A 122 12.63 -2.39 13.33
CA VAL A 122 13.10 -3.74 12.98
C VAL A 122 12.90 -4.03 11.49
N GLY A 123 11.77 -3.59 10.92
CA GLY A 123 11.52 -3.63 9.47
C GLY A 123 11.34 -5.02 8.87
N GLY A 124 10.69 -5.96 9.57
CA GLY A 124 10.58 -7.35 9.10
C GLY A 124 9.86 -7.56 7.76
N HIS A 125 8.94 -6.65 7.43
CA HIS A 125 8.21 -6.60 6.16
C HIS A 125 8.55 -5.35 5.33
N SER A 126 9.58 -4.60 5.75
CA SER A 126 10.00 -3.38 5.08
C SER A 126 11.02 -3.67 3.99
N HIS A 127 10.98 -2.87 2.94
CA HIS A 127 11.90 -2.94 1.81
C HIS A 127 12.73 -1.65 1.73
N ASN A 128 13.76 -1.63 0.88
CA ASN A 128 14.48 -0.42 0.52
C ASN A 128 13.72 0.40 -0.54
N ASP A 129 12.51 0.84 -0.19
CA ASP A 129 11.53 1.43 -1.11
C ASP A 129 11.24 2.91 -0.82
N LYS A 130 12.09 3.60 -0.05
CA LYS A 130 11.85 5.01 0.28
C LYS A 130 11.81 5.84 -0.99
N LEU A 131 10.79 6.67 -1.08
CA LEU A 131 10.40 7.52 -2.21
C LEU A 131 10.03 6.74 -3.49
N SER A 132 9.80 5.42 -3.38
CA SER A 132 9.20 4.64 -4.46
C SER A 132 7.76 5.09 -4.71
N ILE A 133 7.33 4.91 -5.96
CA ILE A 133 5.98 5.22 -6.40
C ILE A 133 5.30 4.02 -7.06
N VAL A 134 3.98 3.99 -6.95
CA VAL A 134 3.08 3.16 -7.77
C VAL A 134 2.16 4.13 -8.51
N LEU A 135 2.01 3.96 -9.82
CA LEU A 135 1.20 4.84 -10.67
C LEU A 135 0.20 4.01 -11.46
N SER A 136 -1.06 4.46 -11.47
CA SER A 136 -2.08 3.96 -12.37
C SER A 136 -2.72 5.09 -13.17
N TRP A 137 -3.10 4.77 -14.40
CA TRP A 137 -3.73 5.68 -15.35
C TRP A 137 -4.87 4.94 -16.07
N ASN A 138 -6.05 5.55 -16.15
CA ASN A 138 -7.26 4.95 -16.73
C ASN A 138 -7.57 3.54 -16.18
N GLY A 139 -7.37 3.33 -14.87
CA GLY A 139 -7.60 2.04 -14.21
C GLY A 139 -6.57 0.95 -14.52
N GLN A 140 -5.46 1.28 -15.20
CA GLN A 140 -4.37 0.35 -15.48
C GLN A 140 -3.12 0.73 -14.69
N ASP A 141 -2.40 -0.28 -14.20
CA ASP A 141 -1.12 -0.09 -13.53
C ASP A 141 -0.02 0.26 -14.57
N MET A 142 0.55 1.45 -14.44
CA MET A 142 1.64 1.95 -15.30
C MET A 142 3.01 1.71 -14.66
N ILE A 143 3.11 1.98 -13.35
CA ILE A 143 4.30 1.76 -12.53
C ILE A 143 3.89 0.89 -11.35
N ARG A 144 4.51 -0.30 -11.23
CA ARG A 144 4.16 -1.30 -10.21
C ARG A 144 5.35 -1.58 -9.30
N ASP A 145 5.04 -2.06 -8.11
CA ASP A 145 6.00 -2.66 -7.21
C ASP A 145 6.11 -4.16 -7.47
N ALA A 146 7.30 -4.72 -7.28
CA ALA A 146 7.57 -6.15 -7.49
C ALA A 146 6.96 -7.03 -6.39
N GLY A 147 6.69 -6.47 -5.22
CA GLY A 147 6.14 -7.17 -4.06
C GLY A 147 7.13 -8.14 -3.40
N THR A 148 6.59 -9.10 -2.64
CA THR A 148 7.38 -10.04 -1.81
C THR A 148 8.19 -11.04 -2.62
N TYR A 149 7.58 -11.58 -3.68
CA TYR A 149 7.96 -12.83 -4.36
C TYR A 149 8.03 -14.07 -3.45
N VAL A 150 8.94 -14.09 -2.49
CA VAL A 150 9.16 -15.23 -1.58
C VAL A 150 9.61 -14.77 -0.19
N TYR A 151 9.20 -15.52 0.83
CA TYR A 151 9.67 -15.35 2.19
C TYR A 151 10.97 -16.11 2.43
N THR A 152 10.91 -17.37 2.86
CA THR A 152 12.09 -18.06 3.39
C THR A 152 12.77 -19.02 2.42
N ALA A 153 12.05 -19.54 1.43
CA ALA A 153 12.55 -20.63 0.57
C ALA A 153 13.76 -20.23 -0.28
N PHE A 154 13.85 -18.97 -0.71
CA PHE A 154 14.97 -18.45 -1.50
C PHE A 154 15.51 -17.14 -0.92
N PRO A 155 16.42 -17.21 0.09
CA PRO A 155 16.97 -16.06 0.80
C PRO A 155 17.53 -14.95 -0.11
N GLU A 156 18.25 -15.34 -1.16
CA GLU A 156 18.82 -14.40 -2.13
C GLU A 156 17.74 -13.65 -2.89
N GLN A 157 16.67 -14.34 -3.30
CA GLN A 157 15.57 -13.72 -4.01
C GLN A 157 14.75 -12.81 -3.08
N ARG A 158 14.53 -13.20 -1.83
CA ARG A 158 13.93 -12.30 -0.83
C ARG A 158 14.74 -11.01 -0.68
N ASN A 159 16.07 -11.12 -0.51
CA ASN A 159 16.95 -9.95 -0.43
C ASN A 159 16.91 -9.09 -1.69
N ARG A 160 16.83 -9.73 -2.86
CA ARG A 160 16.70 -9.04 -4.14
C ARG A 160 15.39 -8.28 -4.27
N PHE A 161 14.25 -8.87 -3.92
CA PHE A 161 12.94 -8.21 -4.02
C PHE A 161 12.74 -7.08 -2.98
N ARG A 162 13.51 -7.08 -1.88
CA ARG A 162 13.56 -5.97 -0.92
C ARG A 162 14.67 -4.95 -1.14
N SER A 163 15.44 -5.09 -2.23
CA SER A 163 16.53 -4.20 -2.60
C SER A 163 16.03 -2.93 -3.28
N THR A 164 16.80 -1.84 -3.19
CA THR A 164 16.44 -0.54 -3.75
C THR A 164 16.20 -0.62 -5.25
N ALA A 165 17.02 -1.39 -5.97
CA ALA A 165 16.94 -1.54 -7.41
C ALA A 165 15.66 -2.25 -7.90
N PHE A 166 14.91 -2.91 -6.99
CA PHE A 166 13.64 -3.56 -7.29
C PHE A 166 12.41 -2.65 -7.10
N HIS A 167 12.64 -1.39 -6.73
CA HIS A 167 11.61 -0.39 -6.50
C HIS A 167 11.78 0.82 -7.42
N ASN A 168 10.71 1.61 -7.58
CA ASN A 168 10.65 2.76 -8.48
C ASN A 168 11.26 4.02 -7.84
N THR A 169 12.47 3.88 -7.31
CA THR A 169 13.25 4.90 -6.63
C THR A 169 14.69 4.91 -7.15
N VAL A 170 15.56 5.73 -6.57
CA VAL A 170 16.95 5.89 -7.04
C VAL A 170 17.91 5.12 -6.15
N THR A 171 18.98 4.61 -6.77
CA THR A 171 20.20 4.15 -6.09
C THR A 171 21.29 5.20 -6.22
N VAL A 172 22.19 5.27 -5.22
CA VAL A 172 23.39 6.11 -5.25
C VAL A 172 24.60 5.19 -5.08
N ASP A 173 25.55 5.26 -6.01
CA ASP A 173 26.77 4.42 -6.03
C ASP A 173 26.52 2.91 -5.93
N GLY A 174 25.37 2.45 -6.45
CA GLY A 174 24.94 1.06 -6.35
C GLY A 174 24.63 0.60 -4.91
N GLN A 175 24.51 1.54 -3.97
CA GLN A 175 24.26 1.25 -2.56
C GLN A 175 22.77 1.19 -2.22
N GLU A 176 22.47 0.35 -1.24
CA GLU A 176 21.15 0.24 -0.64
C GLU A 176 20.80 1.44 0.25
N GLN A 177 19.52 1.82 0.30
CA GLN A 177 19.01 2.83 1.21
C GLN A 177 19.25 2.47 2.68
N ASN A 178 18.82 1.27 3.09
CA ASN A 178 19.16 0.62 4.35
C ASN A 178 20.03 -0.61 4.06
N GLN A 179 21.03 -0.85 4.90
CA GLN A 179 21.88 -2.04 4.78
C GLN A 179 21.07 -3.32 5.00
N ILE A 180 21.18 -4.24 4.05
CA ILE A 180 20.61 -5.58 4.16
C ILE A 180 21.63 -6.49 4.84
N VAL A 181 21.26 -7.06 5.99
CA VAL A 181 22.08 -8.05 6.72
C VAL A 181 21.72 -9.45 6.20
N TYR A 182 22.68 -10.11 5.55
CA TYR A 182 22.49 -11.48 5.05
C TYR A 182 22.29 -12.46 6.22
N GLY A 183 21.34 -13.38 6.06
CA GLY A 183 20.89 -14.29 7.12
C GLY A 183 19.76 -13.73 7.99
N GLU A 184 19.55 -12.41 8.02
CA GLU A 184 18.44 -11.77 8.74
C GLU A 184 17.30 -11.37 7.77
N LEU A 185 16.52 -12.37 7.33
CA LEU A 185 15.50 -12.17 6.29
C LEU A 185 14.33 -11.27 6.69
N PHE A 186 14.09 -11.08 7.98
CA PHE A 186 13.02 -10.23 8.51
C PHE A 186 13.59 -9.11 9.38
N LYS A 187 14.72 -8.56 8.96
CA LYS A 187 15.29 -7.35 9.54
C LYS A 187 15.76 -6.40 8.44
N LEU A 188 15.36 -5.15 8.57
CA LEU A 188 15.81 -4.03 7.75
C LEU A 188 15.74 -2.78 8.62
N ALA A 189 16.88 -2.42 9.22
CA ALA A 189 16.95 -1.29 10.14
C ALA A 189 16.51 0.01 9.46
N ASP A 190 15.86 0.90 10.21
CA ASP A 190 15.40 2.20 9.72
C ASP A 190 16.56 3.21 9.62
N GLN A 191 17.50 3.00 8.70
CA GLN A 191 18.66 3.89 8.48
C GLN A 191 18.31 5.05 7.52
N ALA A 192 17.51 4.76 6.51
CA ALA A 192 16.99 5.68 5.53
C ALA A 192 15.75 6.40 6.08
N GLN A 193 15.98 7.29 7.05
CA GLN A 193 14.96 8.11 7.66
C GLN A 193 14.25 8.95 6.59
N ALA A 194 13.04 8.55 6.24
CA ALA A 194 12.22 9.17 5.21
C ALA A 194 11.10 10.00 5.83
N LYS A 195 10.73 11.09 5.15
CA LYS A 195 9.58 11.91 5.53
C LYS A 195 9.01 12.68 4.34
N ILE A 196 7.72 12.98 4.42
CA ILE A 196 7.07 13.98 3.57
C ILE A 196 7.48 15.36 4.09
N VAL A 197 8.20 16.13 3.26
CA VAL A 197 8.73 17.46 3.64
C VAL A 197 7.79 18.60 3.24
N ARG A 198 6.97 18.40 2.20
CA ARG A 198 5.99 19.38 1.74
C ARG A 198 4.86 18.67 1.05
N HIS A 199 3.63 19.10 1.29
CA HIS A 199 2.49 18.69 0.49
C HIS A 199 1.51 19.85 0.32
N ARG A 200 0.77 19.83 -0.78
CA ARG A 200 -0.33 20.77 -1.07
C ARG A 200 -1.32 20.03 -1.95
N CYS A 201 -2.56 19.87 -1.49
CA CYS A 201 -3.65 19.38 -2.33
C CYS A 201 -4.54 20.56 -2.70
N GLY A 202 -4.91 20.70 -3.98
CA GLY A 202 -5.66 21.86 -4.47
C GLY A 202 -6.48 21.55 -5.71
N LYS A 203 -7.31 22.51 -6.14
CA LYS A 203 -8.25 22.29 -7.26
C LYS A 203 -7.58 21.89 -8.59
N ASN A 204 -6.38 22.40 -8.86
CA ASN A 204 -5.71 22.24 -10.16
C ASN A 204 -4.40 21.44 -10.09
N LEU A 205 -3.78 21.35 -8.91
CA LEU A 205 -2.46 20.75 -8.75
C LEU A 205 -2.27 20.25 -7.33
N ASP A 206 -1.97 18.96 -7.24
CA ASP A 206 -1.47 18.34 -6.03
C ASP A 206 0.05 18.18 -6.11
N VAL A 207 0.71 18.50 -5.00
CA VAL A 207 2.17 18.42 -4.87
C VAL A 207 2.47 17.64 -3.61
N VAL A 208 3.35 16.66 -3.72
CA VAL A 208 4.00 16.01 -2.57
C VAL A 208 5.49 16.02 -2.86
N VAL A 209 6.25 16.39 -1.84
CA VAL A 209 7.69 16.33 -1.83
C VAL A 209 8.10 15.54 -0.59
N ALA A 210 8.98 14.57 -0.78
CA ALA A 210 9.50 13.75 0.28
C ALA A 210 11.02 13.59 0.14
N ALA A 211 11.68 13.29 1.26
CA ALA A 211 13.13 13.11 1.29
C ALA A 211 13.52 11.97 2.23
N HIS A 212 14.68 11.36 1.99
CA HIS A 212 15.30 10.42 2.92
C HIS A 212 16.81 10.61 3.01
N SER A 213 17.39 10.27 4.17
CA SER A 213 18.81 10.44 4.47
C SER A 213 19.66 9.17 4.31
N GLY A 214 19.14 8.11 3.68
CA GLY A 214 19.81 6.80 3.63
C GLY A 214 21.23 6.82 3.03
N TYR A 215 21.48 7.78 2.14
CA TYR A 215 22.77 7.95 1.46
C TYR A 215 23.70 8.98 2.12
N THR A 216 23.30 9.62 3.22
CA THR A 216 24.19 10.54 3.93
C THR A 216 25.34 9.84 4.65
N ARG A 217 25.27 8.51 4.79
CA ARG A 217 26.32 7.63 5.32
C ARG A 217 27.45 7.34 4.33
N LEU A 218 27.26 7.67 3.03
CA LEU A 218 28.26 7.41 2.00
C LEU A 218 29.43 8.39 2.13
N LYS A 219 30.56 8.07 1.49
CA LYS A 219 31.76 8.92 1.50
C LYS A 219 31.45 10.33 0.98
N GLU A 220 30.62 10.41 -0.07
CA GLU A 220 30.05 11.65 -0.58
C GLU A 220 28.56 11.67 -0.20
N PRO A 221 28.17 12.38 0.88
CA PRO A 221 26.82 12.31 1.42
C PRO A 221 25.77 12.85 0.45
N VAL A 222 24.69 12.09 0.24
CA VAL A 222 23.54 12.53 -0.58
C VAL A 222 22.25 12.51 0.25
N LEU A 223 21.51 13.62 0.21
CA LEU A 223 20.11 13.68 0.63
C LEU A 223 19.22 13.52 -0.61
N HIS A 224 18.53 12.39 -0.73
CA HIS A 224 17.63 12.17 -1.85
C HIS A 224 16.26 12.81 -1.56
N ARG A 225 15.81 13.65 -2.47
CA ARG A 225 14.52 14.34 -2.44
C ARG A 225 13.77 14.12 -3.75
N ARG A 226 12.49 13.80 -3.65
CA ARG A 226 11.54 13.63 -4.76
C ARG A 226 10.39 14.61 -4.57
#